data_AF-A0A8C4XV70-F1
#
_entry.id   AF-A0A8C4XV70-F1
#
_cell.length_a   1.000
_cell.length_b   1.000
_cell.length_c   1.000
_cell.angle_alpha   90.00
_cell.angle_beta   90.00
_cell.angle_gamma   90.00
#
_symmetry.space_group_name_H-M   'P 1'
#
loop_
_entity.id
_entity.type
_entity.pdbx_description
1 polymer ?
#
loop_
_entity_poly.entity_id
_entity_poly.type
_entity_poly.pdbx_seq_one_letter_code
_entity_poly.pdbx_strand_id
1 'polypeptide(L)'
;HLFVRFNSSHGFPVEVGSNASILQLKEVVAQRQGVPADQLRVIFAGKELSNDLTLQNCDLAQQSIVHIVQSPQKNSQSKDETEDNCAGGILKTWEREPESLTRVDLSTSILPSFSAGLAVILDTTKPRISLPSGKSGAAGYNSFYVFCKKNCQAVKPGKLRVRCSICKQGTLTLARGPSCWDDVLIPNRIRGVCQSQRCNGNIAEFYFKCGAHPTTDSETSVALNLVTTNSRCITCITCTDIRSPVLVFQCVHRHVICLDCFHLYCVTMLNDRQFIHDPELGYSLPCVAGCPDSLIKELHHFRILGEEQYNRYQRYGAEECVLQMGGVLCPTPGCGAGLLPEPGVRKIVCEPGNGIGCGFVFCCECKEEYHEGECSSLLSTQGAMARKGYVVDEHAAMQARWEEASRETIKKTTKPCPSCNIPVEKNGGCMHMKCPRPQCRFEWCWNCGLEWNRTCMGDHWFD
;
A
#
# COMPACT_ATOMS: atom_id res chain seq x y z
N HIS A 1 -6.74 28.61 19.47
CA HIS A 1 -5.43 28.27 18.86
C HIS A 1 -5.20 26.77 18.96
N LEU A 2 -4.71 26.18 17.87
CA LEU A 2 -4.38 24.76 17.72
C LEU A 2 -2.99 24.61 17.09
N PHE A 3 -2.30 23.51 17.37
CA PHE A 3 -0.96 23.24 16.83
C PHE A 3 -1.05 22.25 15.67
N VAL A 4 -0.47 22.61 14.53
CA VAL A 4 -0.47 21.76 13.32
C VAL A 4 0.91 21.18 13.10
N ARG A 5 1.03 19.85 13.10
CA ARG A 5 2.24 19.14 12.66
C ARG A 5 2.10 18.70 11.20
N PHE A 6 2.91 19.30 10.32
CA PHE A 6 2.98 18.96 8.90
C PHE A 6 4.41 18.61 8.51
N ASN A 7 4.66 17.34 8.17
CA ASN A 7 5.98 16.80 7.80
C ASN A 7 7.15 17.20 8.74
N SER A 8 6.85 17.47 10.01
CA SER A 8 7.80 17.94 11.03
C SER A 8 7.41 17.37 12.41
N SER A 9 8.40 17.28 13.30
CA SER A 9 8.18 16.93 14.71
C SER A 9 7.72 18.13 15.55
N HIS A 10 7.92 19.35 15.05
CA HIS A 10 7.42 20.59 15.64
C HIS A 10 6.08 20.97 15.02
N GLY A 11 5.16 21.42 15.87
CA GLY A 11 3.85 21.92 15.44
C GLY A 11 3.84 23.44 15.48
N PHE A 12 3.40 24.08 14.39
CA PHE A 12 3.24 25.53 14.35
C PHE A 12 1.83 25.92 14.80
N PRO A 13 1.65 27.07 15.48
CA PRO A 13 0.34 27.54 15.89
C PRO A 13 -0.47 28.01 14.68
N VAL A 14 -1.77 27.68 14.70
CA VAL A 14 -2.76 28.18 13.74
C VAL A 14 -3.97 28.74 14.53
N GLU A 15 -4.40 29.92 14.11
CA GLU A 15 -5.59 30.58 14.64
C GLU A 15 -6.78 30.28 13.74
N VAL A 16 -7.75 29.55 14.27
CA VAL A 16 -8.99 29.24 13.56
C VAL A 16 -10.15 29.41 14.54
N GLY A 17 -11.26 29.97 14.06
CA GLY A 17 -12.48 30.14 14.85
C GLY A 17 -13.10 28.81 15.27
N SER A 18 -13.77 28.77 16.41
CA SER A 18 -14.34 27.52 16.99
C SER A 18 -15.38 26.84 16.08
N ASN A 19 -16.07 27.62 15.25
CA ASN A 19 -17.07 27.17 14.29
C ASN A 19 -16.48 26.82 12.92
N ALA A 20 -15.16 26.95 12.74
CA ALA A 20 -14.53 26.66 11.47
C ALA A 20 -14.60 25.16 11.15
N SER A 21 -14.70 24.87 9.85
CA SER A 21 -14.69 23.50 9.37
C SER A 21 -13.26 22.96 9.23
N ILE A 22 -13.12 21.64 9.20
CA ILE A 22 -11.86 20.98 8.87
C ILE A 22 -11.35 21.37 7.48
N LEU A 23 -12.25 21.65 6.53
CA LEU A 23 -11.88 22.18 5.21
C LEU A 23 -11.17 23.53 5.32
N GLN A 24 -11.69 24.47 6.11
CA GLN A 24 -11.05 25.77 6.31
C GLN A 24 -9.67 25.64 6.96
N LEU A 25 -9.50 24.72 7.90
CA LEU A 25 -8.18 24.40 8.46
C LEU A 25 -7.21 23.88 7.39
N LYS A 26 -7.67 23.01 6.48
CA LYS A 26 -6.86 22.53 5.34
C LYS A 26 -6.48 23.67 4.42
N GLU A 27 -7.40 24.59 4.10
CA GLU A 27 -7.13 25.75 3.23
C GLU A 27 -6.07 26.69 3.83
N VAL A 28 -6.15 26.98 5.13
CA VAL A 28 -5.15 27.81 5.82
C VAL A 28 -3.76 27.17 5.75
N VAL A 29 -3.69 25.85 5.96
CA VAL A 29 -2.41 25.12 5.92
C VAL A 29 -1.91 24.97 4.49
N ALA A 30 -2.80 24.74 3.52
CA ALA A 30 -2.51 24.70 2.10
C ALA A 30 -1.87 26.00 1.60
N GLN A 31 -2.44 27.16 1.98
CA GLN A 31 -1.88 28.47 1.65
C GLN A 31 -0.50 28.68 2.28
N ARG A 32 -0.33 28.27 3.55
CA ARG A 32 0.94 28.45 4.27
C ARG A 32 2.06 27.55 3.73
N GLN A 33 1.75 26.33 3.32
CA GLN A 33 2.73 25.34 2.86
C GLN A 33 2.87 25.27 1.33
N GLY A 34 2.00 25.94 0.58
CA GLY A 34 2.00 25.91 -0.90
C GLY A 34 1.56 24.56 -1.48
N VAL A 35 0.68 23.83 -0.78
CA VAL A 35 0.21 22.49 -1.17
C VAL A 35 -1.30 22.53 -1.44
N PRO A 36 -1.83 21.80 -2.45
CA PRO A 36 -3.28 21.74 -2.69
C PRO A 36 -4.08 21.16 -1.51
N ALA A 37 -5.17 21.82 -1.12
CA ALA A 37 -5.99 21.45 0.05
C ALA A 37 -6.68 20.08 -0.08
N ASP A 38 -6.97 19.65 -1.31
CA ASP A 38 -7.55 18.35 -1.66
C ASP A 38 -6.61 17.17 -1.36
N GLN A 39 -5.31 17.42 -1.31
CA GLN A 39 -4.29 16.42 -0.99
C GLN A 39 -4.01 16.31 0.52
N LEU A 40 -4.60 17.19 1.34
CA LEU A 40 -4.37 17.23 2.78
C LEU A 40 -5.38 16.37 3.52
N ARG A 41 -4.89 15.56 4.46
CA ARG A 41 -5.69 14.80 5.42
C ARG A 41 -5.38 15.28 6.83
N VAL A 42 -6.41 15.59 7.60
CA VAL A 42 -6.29 16.06 8.99
C VAL A 42 -6.54 14.89 9.93
N ILE A 43 -5.66 14.71 10.91
CA ILE A 43 -5.68 13.59 11.84
C ILE A 43 -5.66 14.15 13.25
N PHE A 44 -6.54 13.62 14.09
CA PHE A 44 -6.56 13.91 15.51
C PHE A 44 -6.76 12.61 16.29
N ALA A 45 -5.90 12.39 17.31
CA ALA A 45 -5.91 11.18 18.14
C ALA A 45 -5.92 9.86 17.34
N GLY A 46 -5.23 9.81 16.20
CA GLY A 46 -5.15 8.65 15.31
C GLY A 46 -6.32 8.45 14.34
N LYS A 47 -7.36 9.29 14.39
CA LYS A 47 -8.51 9.25 13.48
C LYS A 47 -8.45 10.39 12.46
N GLU A 48 -8.82 10.10 11.22
CA GLU A 48 -9.00 11.12 10.19
C GLU A 48 -10.27 11.92 10.45
N LEU A 49 -10.19 13.24 10.31
CA LEU A 49 -11.33 14.16 10.42
C LEU A 49 -11.88 14.51 9.04
N SER A 50 -13.19 14.33 8.86
CA SER A 50 -13.93 14.68 7.64
C SER A 50 -14.03 16.18 7.44
N ASN A 51 -14.08 16.63 6.17
CA ASN A 51 -14.17 18.05 5.79
C ASN A 51 -15.40 18.76 6.37
N ASP A 52 -16.51 18.03 6.54
CA ASP A 52 -17.81 18.56 6.99
C ASP A 52 -17.89 18.74 8.51
N LEU A 53 -16.92 18.20 9.26
CA LEU A 53 -16.87 18.38 10.71
C LEU A 53 -16.38 19.79 11.06
N THR A 54 -16.96 20.36 12.12
CA THR A 54 -16.48 21.59 12.73
C THR A 54 -15.50 21.28 13.86
N LEU A 55 -14.60 22.21 14.18
CA LEU A 55 -13.63 22.03 15.27
C LEU A 55 -14.31 21.76 16.62
N GLN A 56 -15.48 22.35 16.87
CA GLN A 56 -16.31 22.08 18.04
C GLN A 56 -16.79 20.62 18.12
N ASN A 57 -17.18 20.02 17.00
CA ASN A 57 -17.67 18.64 16.97
C ASN A 57 -16.54 17.61 17.14
N CYS A 58 -15.28 18.04 17.02
CA CYS A 58 -14.11 17.18 17.14
C CYS A 58 -13.48 17.18 18.55
N ASP A 59 -14.13 17.79 19.56
CA ASP A 59 -13.63 17.97 20.92
C ASP A 59 -12.20 18.57 20.97
N LEU A 60 -11.87 19.43 20.02
CA LEU A 60 -10.56 20.08 19.93
C LEU A 60 -10.48 21.23 20.94
N ALA A 61 -9.93 20.92 22.12
CA ALA A 61 -9.62 21.92 23.14
C ALA A 61 -8.49 22.88 22.70
N GLN A 62 -8.36 24.01 23.39
CA GLN A 62 -7.27 24.95 23.17
C GLN A 62 -5.92 24.25 23.36
N GLN A 63 -4.95 24.53 22.48
CA GLN A 63 -3.62 23.87 22.43
C GLN A 63 -3.62 22.38 22.02
N SER A 64 -4.72 21.86 21.44
CA SER A 64 -4.72 20.53 20.83
C SER A 64 -3.73 20.44 19.65
N ILE A 65 -3.10 19.28 19.48
CA ILE A 65 -2.19 18.98 18.37
C ILE A 65 -2.94 18.18 17.31
N VAL A 66 -2.95 18.68 16.08
CA VAL A 66 -3.49 17.98 14.90
C VAL A 66 -2.36 17.71 13.92
N HIS A 67 -2.41 16.55 13.27
CA HIS A 67 -1.44 16.20 12.23
C HIS A 67 -2.08 16.42 10.87
N ILE A 68 -1.33 17.03 9.97
CA ILE A 68 -1.72 17.15 8.58
C ILE A 68 -0.70 16.39 7.74
N VAL A 69 -1.20 15.49 6.91
CA VAL A 69 -0.37 14.70 6.00
C VAL A 69 -0.81 14.95 4.58
N GLN A 70 0.17 15.04 3.68
CA GLN A 70 -0.09 15.06 2.25
C GLN A 70 -0.18 13.63 1.75
N SER A 71 -1.36 13.25 1.25
CA SER A 71 -1.57 11.96 0.60
C SER A 71 -1.99 12.24 -0.85
N PRO A 72 -1.17 11.89 -1.85
CA PRO A 72 -1.58 12.01 -3.24
C PRO A 72 -2.76 11.06 -3.48
N GLN A 73 -3.98 11.58 -3.55
CA GLN A 73 -5.14 10.77 -3.89
C GLN A 73 -4.93 10.17 -5.28
N LYS A 74 -4.96 8.84 -5.37
CA LYS A 74 -5.31 8.14 -6.61
C LYS A 74 -6.83 8.00 -6.65
N ASN A 75 -7.53 8.99 -7.18
CA ASN A 75 -8.88 8.78 -7.67
C ASN A 75 -8.80 7.89 -8.92
N SER A 76 -8.82 6.58 -8.69
CA SER A 76 -9.04 5.55 -9.71
C SER A 76 -9.83 4.39 -9.11
N GLN A 77 -10.94 4.72 -8.46
CA GLN A 77 -12.07 3.81 -8.30
C GLN A 77 -13.31 4.64 -8.64
N SER A 78 -13.86 4.37 -9.82
CA SER A 78 -15.17 4.85 -10.22
C SER A 78 -16.16 4.52 -9.11
N LYS A 79 -16.85 5.54 -8.59
CA LYS A 79 -18.14 5.35 -7.94
C LYS A 79 -19.07 4.78 -9.02
N ASP A 80 -19.18 3.46 -9.08
CA ASP A 80 -20.31 2.80 -9.70
C ASP A 80 -21.45 2.93 -8.68
N GLU A 81 -22.25 3.98 -8.83
CA GLU A 81 -23.56 4.07 -8.21
C GLU A 81 -24.45 3.00 -8.85
N THR A 82 -24.44 1.81 -8.27
CA THR A 82 -25.52 0.85 -8.46
C THR A 82 -26.54 1.11 -7.35
N GLU A 83 -27.41 2.08 -7.61
CA GLU A 83 -28.70 2.17 -6.91
C GLU A 83 -29.53 0.96 -7.30
N ASP A 84 -29.61 0.01 -6.38
CA ASP A 84 -30.57 -1.07 -6.40
C ASP A 84 -31.90 -0.50 -5.90
N ASN A 85 -32.84 -0.22 -6.82
CA ASN A 85 -34.22 0.10 -6.45
C ASN A 85 -35.19 -0.71 -7.31
N CYS A 86 -35.83 -1.68 -6.63
CA CYS A 86 -37.06 -2.30 -7.07
C CYS A 86 -38.21 -1.28 -7.17
N ALA A 87 -39.11 -1.56 -8.13
CA ALA A 87 -40.49 -1.10 -8.26
C ALA A 87 -40.77 0.20 -9.06
N GLY A 88 -41.18 -0.02 -10.33
CA GLY A 88 -42.48 0.44 -10.84
C GLY A 88 -42.63 1.90 -11.33
N GLY A 89 -42.85 2.06 -12.63
CA GLY A 89 -43.81 3.06 -13.13
C GLY A 89 -43.35 4.07 -14.20
N ILE A 90 -43.84 3.86 -15.42
CA ILE A 90 -44.36 4.85 -16.38
C ILE A 90 -43.40 5.91 -16.96
N LEU A 91 -43.04 5.66 -18.22
CA LEU A 91 -42.89 6.54 -19.38
C LEU A 91 -42.97 8.07 -19.15
N LYS A 92 -41.91 8.79 -19.51
CA LYS A 92 -42.00 10.06 -20.26
C LYS A 92 -40.73 10.34 -21.06
N THR A 93 -40.89 10.21 -22.38
CA THR A 93 -40.17 10.86 -23.46
C THR A 93 -39.84 12.32 -23.12
N TRP A 94 -38.66 12.82 -23.52
CA TRP A 94 -38.51 13.99 -24.41
C TRP A 94 -37.08 14.13 -24.90
N GLU A 95 -36.98 14.07 -26.23
CA GLU A 95 -35.86 14.37 -27.10
C GLU A 95 -35.44 15.84 -26.96
N ARG A 96 -34.15 16.15 -27.15
CA ARG A 96 -33.66 17.16 -28.13
C ARG A 96 -32.12 17.30 -28.09
N GLU A 97 -31.44 16.60 -28.99
CA GLU A 97 -30.35 17.17 -29.81
C GLU A 97 -31.00 17.74 -31.10
N PRO A 98 -30.34 18.46 -32.03
CA PRO A 98 -28.89 18.66 -32.24
C PRO A 98 -28.53 20.12 -32.64
N GLU A 99 -27.24 20.36 -32.97
CA GLU A 99 -26.78 20.94 -34.26
C GLU A 99 -25.29 21.36 -34.16
N SER A 100 -24.36 20.64 -34.81
CA SER A 100 -23.76 21.00 -36.12
C SER A 100 -22.49 21.89 -35.93
N LEU A 101 -21.33 21.81 -36.59
CA LEU A 101 -20.73 21.14 -37.76
C LEU A 101 -19.20 21.36 -37.68
N THR A 102 -18.39 20.41 -38.16
CA THR A 102 -17.43 20.56 -39.30
C THR A 102 -16.28 19.55 -39.25
N ARG A 103 -15.99 19.02 -40.45
CA ARG A 103 -15.07 17.94 -40.83
C ARG A 103 -13.61 18.38 -40.85
N VAL A 104 -12.65 17.44 -40.75
CA VAL A 104 -11.66 17.10 -41.81
C VAL A 104 -11.15 15.66 -41.57
N ASP A 105 -11.16 14.83 -42.61
CA ASP A 105 -10.51 13.52 -42.74
C ASP A 105 -9.55 13.60 -43.95
N LEU A 106 -8.34 13.03 -43.84
CA LEU A 106 -7.39 12.92 -44.95
C LEU A 106 -6.52 11.63 -44.86
N SER A 107 -6.79 10.73 -45.82
CA SER A 107 -5.87 9.88 -46.62
C SER A 107 -5.10 8.74 -45.92
N THR A 108 -5.42 7.45 -46.12
CA THR A 108 -5.16 6.51 -47.26
C THR A 108 -3.73 5.96 -47.41
N SER A 109 -3.60 4.62 -47.42
CA SER A 109 -2.78 3.77 -48.32
C SER A 109 -3.06 2.28 -47.99
N ILE A 110 -3.78 1.49 -48.82
CA ILE A 110 -3.33 0.69 -50.01
C ILE A 110 -2.46 -0.52 -49.55
N LEU A 111 -2.67 -1.81 -49.87
CA LEU A 111 -3.58 -2.63 -50.72
C LEU A 111 -3.39 -4.16 -50.38
N PRO A 112 -4.05 -5.15 -51.05
CA PRO A 112 -4.53 -6.43 -50.49
C PRO A 112 -3.91 -7.69 -51.15
N SER A 113 -4.44 -8.88 -50.81
CA SER A 113 -4.25 -10.11 -51.60
C SER A 113 -5.53 -10.96 -51.63
N PHE A 114 -6.05 -11.17 -52.84
CA PHE A 114 -7.10 -12.13 -53.27
C PHE A 114 -6.61 -13.61 -53.09
N SER A 115 -7.38 -14.71 -53.15
CA SER A 115 -8.64 -15.01 -53.84
C SER A 115 -9.31 -16.33 -53.38
N ALA A 116 -10.65 -16.33 -53.46
CA ALA A 116 -11.65 -17.33 -53.89
C ALA A 116 -11.72 -18.80 -53.39
N GLY A 117 -12.95 -19.16 -52.98
CA GLY A 117 -13.49 -20.52 -53.01
C GLY A 117 -14.91 -20.63 -52.42
N LEU A 118 -15.93 -20.39 -53.25
CA LEU A 118 -17.38 -20.51 -52.96
C LEU A 118 -17.85 -21.97 -52.75
N ALA A 119 -18.82 -22.21 -51.86
CA ALA A 119 -20.05 -22.97 -52.17
C ALA A 119 -21.03 -23.13 -50.97
N VAL A 120 -22.25 -22.60 -51.21
CA VAL A 120 -23.59 -23.14 -50.87
C VAL A 120 -24.13 -23.01 -49.43
N ILE A 121 -25.15 -22.14 -49.36
CA ILE A 121 -26.14 -21.93 -48.30
C ILE A 121 -27.20 -23.02 -48.37
N LEU A 122 -27.53 -23.63 -47.23
CA LEU A 122 -28.87 -24.16 -46.96
C LEU A 122 -29.25 -23.78 -45.52
N ASP A 123 -30.10 -22.74 -45.42
CA ASP A 123 -30.82 -22.36 -44.21
C ASP A 123 -31.99 -23.34 -43.96
N THR A 124 -32.07 -23.88 -42.75
CA THR A 124 -33.35 -24.26 -42.12
C THR A 124 -33.37 -23.76 -40.69
N THR A 125 -34.51 -23.18 -40.33
CA THR A 125 -34.70 -22.20 -39.25
C THR A 125 -35.10 -22.82 -37.90
N LYS A 126 -34.27 -22.54 -36.88
CA LYS A 126 -34.57 -22.17 -35.46
C LYS A 126 -35.15 -23.22 -34.47
N PRO A 127 -34.98 -23.04 -33.13
CA PRO A 127 -33.91 -22.34 -32.39
C PRO A 127 -33.33 -23.18 -31.23
N ARG A 128 -31.99 -23.22 -31.08
CA ARG A 128 -31.36 -23.53 -29.78
C ARG A 128 -31.03 -22.22 -29.09
N ILE A 129 -31.56 -22.06 -27.89
CA ILE A 129 -31.26 -20.98 -26.94
C ILE A 129 -29.74 -21.00 -26.69
N SER A 130 -29.04 -20.01 -27.22
CA SER A 130 -27.65 -19.73 -26.88
C SER A 130 -27.62 -18.93 -25.59
N LEU A 131 -27.08 -19.55 -24.53
CA LEU A 131 -26.64 -18.88 -23.32
C LEU A 131 -25.72 -17.70 -23.70
N PRO A 132 -25.85 -16.52 -23.08
CA PRO A 132 -24.89 -15.44 -23.28
C PRO A 132 -23.53 -15.91 -22.75
N SER A 133 -22.53 -15.91 -23.63
CA SER A 133 -21.13 -15.98 -23.27
C SER A 133 -20.79 -14.71 -22.48
N GLY A 134 -21.01 -14.78 -21.17
CA GLY A 134 -20.52 -13.81 -20.21
C GLY A 134 -19.01 -13.93 -20.17
N LYS A 135 -18.31 -13.07 -20.91
CA LYS A 135 -16.94 -12.69 -20.57
C LYS A 135 -17.01 -11.90 -19.26
N SER A 136 -17.13 -12.59 -18.14
CA SER A 136 -16.72 -12.03 -16.85
C SER A 136 -15.22 -11.79 -16.96
N GLY A 137 -14.83 -10.51 -17.01
CA GLY A 137 -13.43 -10.13 -16.81
C GLY A 137 -13.01 -10.60 -15.42
N ALA A 138 -12.35 -11.75 -15.34
CA ALA A 138 -11.79 -12.24 -14.10
C ALA A 138 -10.73 -11.24 -13.64
N ALA A 139 -11.06 -10.40 -12.65
CA ALA A 139 -10.10 -9.55 -11.99
C ALA A 139 -8.92 -10.42 -11.54
N GLY A 140 -7.71 -10.12 -12.04
CA GLY A 140 -6.54 -10.98 -11.87
C GLY A 140 -6.19 -11.16 -10.40
N TYR A 141 -6.32 -12.40 -9.90
CA TYR A 141 -5.90 -12.76 -8.55
C TYR A 141 -4.37 -12.71 -8.44
N ASN A 142 -3.85 -11.84 -7.59
CA ASN A 142 -2.43 -11.70 -7.31
C ASN A 142 -2.17 -11.98 -5.82
N SER A 143 -1.34 -12.98 -5.51
CA SER A 143 -0.94 -13.29 -4.14
C SER A 143 0.16 -12.36 -3.62
N PHE A 144 0.95 -11.77 -4.52
CA PHE A 144 2.19 -11.09 -4.16
C PHE A 144 2.11 -9.59 -4.46
N TYR A 145 2.69 -8.80 -3.56
CA TYR A 145 2.87 -7.37 -3.73
C TYR A 145 4.34 -6.99 -3.61
N VAL A 146 4.75 -6.00 -4.39
CA VAL A 146 6.11 -5.46 -4.40
C VAL A 146 6.08 -3.94 -4.36
N PHE A 147 7.14 -3.34 -3.83
CA PHE A 147 7.38 -1.91 -4.04
C PHE A 147 8.21 -1.69 -5.30
N CYS A 148 7.62 -1.11 -6.35
CA CYS A 148 8.34 -0.78 -7.58
C CYS A 148 8.98 0.61 -7.46
N LYS A 149 10.30 0.67 -7.29
CA LYS A 149 11.06 1.91 -7.05
C LYS A 149 11.17 2.81 -8.29
N LYS A 150 11.43 2.24 -9.48
CA LYS A 150 11.85 3.03 -10.65
C LYS A 150 10.67 3.64 -11.42
N ASN A 151 9.73 2.81 -11.86
CA ASN A 151 8.70 3.25 -12.80
C ASN A 151 7.39 3.65 -12.11
N CYS A 152 7.00 2.94 -11.05
CA CYS A 152 5.69 3.17 -10.42
C CYS A 152 5.75 3.99 -9.13
N GLN A 153 6.89 3.98 -8.43
CA GLN A 153 7.08 4.55 -7.09
C GLN A 153 5.95 4.21 -6.11
N ALA A 154 5.42 2.99 -6.20
CA ALA A 154 4.23 2.57 -5.46
C ALA A 154 4.19 1.05 -5.29
N VAL A 155 3.31 0.61 -4.39
CA VAL A 155 2.94 -0.80 -4.24
C VAL A 155 2.19 -1.27 -5.48
N LYS A 156 2.64 -2.40 -6.04
CA LYS A 156 2.05 -3.02 -7.22
C LYS A 156 2.01 -4.54 -7.07
N PRO A 157 1.13 -5.23 -7.81
CA PRO A 157 1.18 -6.68 -7.93
C PRO A 157 2.58 -7.13 -8.34
N GLY A 158 3.09 -8.13 -7.64
CA GLY A 158 4.40 -8.72 -7.84
C GLY A 158 4.32 -10.00 -8.67
N LYS A 159 5.35 -10.23 -9.49
CA LYS A 159 5.53 -11.48 -10.23
C LYS A 159 6.68 -12.27 -9.63
N LEU A 160 6.38 -13.44 -9.06
CA LEU A 160 7.38 -14.37 -8.54
C LEU A 160 8.13 -15.05 -9.69
N ARG A 161 9.44 -15.13 -9.57
CA ARG A 161 10.34 -15.78 -10.52
C ARG A 161 11.38 -16.60 -9.77
N VAL A 162 11.97 -17.56 -10.46
CA VAL A 162 13.01 -18.43 -9.92
C VAL A 162 14.15 -18.57 -10.90
N ARG A 163 15.37 -18.61 -10.39
CA ARG A 163 16.60 -18.85 -11.14
C ARG A 163 17.56 -19.73 -10.36
N CYS A 164 18.56 -20.26 -11.06
CA CYS A 164 19.67 -20.95 -10.41
C CYS A 164 20.49 -19.95 -9.60
N SER A 165 20.74 -20.24 -8.33
CA SER A 165 21.58 -19.40 -7.46
C SER A 165 23.02 -19.21 -7.96
N ILE A 166 23.57 -20.19 -8.69
CA ILE A 166 24.95 -20.17 -9.22
C ILE A 166 25.04 -19.40 -10.54
N CYS A 167 24.41 -19.90 -11.61
CA CYS A 167 24.53 -19.28 -12.94
C CYS A 167 23.56 -18.13 -13.20
N LYS A 168 22.63 -17.85 -12.27
CA LYS A 168 21.58 -16.82 -12.37
C LYS A 168 20.62 -16.96 -13.56
N GLN A 169 20.62 -18.10 -14.25
CA GLN A 169 19.71 -18.39 -15.35
C GLN A 169 18.39 -19.01 -14.86
N GLY A 170 17.29 -18.74 -15.56
CA GLY A 170 15.96 -19.33 -15.33
C GLY A 170 15.81 -20.79 -15.78
N THR A 171 16.89 -21.57 -15.74
CA THR A 171 16.98 -22.96 -16.23
C THR A 171 16.97 -23.99 -15.09
N LEU A 172 16.58 -23.58 -13.88
CA LEU A 172 16.52 -24.45 -12.71
C LEU A 172 15.14 -25.13 -12.64
N THR A 173 15.12 -26.46 -12.72
CA THR A 173 13.90 -27.25 -12.48
C THR A 173 13.80 -27.58 -11.00
N LEU A 174 12.71 -27.16 -10.36
CA LEU A 174 12.51 -27.35 -8.92
C LEU A 174 12.10 -28.78 -8.59
N ALA A 175 12.58 -29.30 -7.45
CA ALA A 175 12.11 -30.59 -6.91
C ALA A 175 10.67 -30.50 -6.38
N ARG A 176 10.30 -29.33 -5.84
CA ARG A 176 8.94 -28.97 -5.42
C ARG A 176 8.70 -27.48 -5.64
N GLY A 177 7.45 -27.08 -5.88
CA GLY A 177 7.06 -25.68 -5.88
C GLY A 177 7.11 -25.05 -4.47
N PRO A 178 7.25 -23.72 -4.37
CA PRO A 178 7.08 -23.01 -3.11
C PRO A 178 5.63 -23.10 -2.61
N SER A 179 5.48 -23.11 -1.30
CA SER A 179 4.20 -23.27 -0.62
C SER A 179 3.90 -22.20 0.43
N CYS A 180 4.87 -21.35 0.76
CA CYS A 180 4.76 -20.28 1.76
C CYS A 180 5.85 -19.22 1.52
N TRP A 181 5.78 -18.10 2.26
CA TRP A 181 6.78 -17.03 2.19
C TRP A 181 8.19 -17.49 2.57
N ASP A 182 8.34 -18.35 3.58
CA ASP A 182 9.65 -18.87 3.99
C ASP A 182 10.39 -19.55 2.85
N ASP A 183 9.67 -20.34 2.02
CA ASP A 183 10.23 -21.07 0.88
C ASP A 183 10.89 -20.15 -0.16
N VAL A 184 10.45 -18.87 -0.23
CA VAL A 184 10.92 -17.89 -1.22
C VAL A 184 11.81 -16.80 -0.64
N LEU A 185 11.69 -16.48 0.66
CA LEU A 185 12.47 -15.44 1.31
C LEU A 185 13.75 -15.98 1.95
N ILE A 186 13.73 -17.21 2.49
CA ILE A 186 14.89 -17.82 3.15
C ILE A 186 15.80 -18.45 2.07
N PRO A 187 17.07 -18.02 1.95
CA PRO A 187 17.99 -18.60 0.98
C PRO A 187 18.20 -20.11 1.19
N ASN A 188 18.54 -20.83 0.12
CA ASN A 188 18.93 -22.25 0.15
C ASN A 188 17.83 -23.24 0.61
N ARG A 189 16.56 -22.81 0.67
CA ARG A 189 15.47 -23.64 1.18
C ARG A 189 14.91 -24.65 0.17
N ILE A 190 14.77 -24.25 -1.10
CA ILE A 190 14.29 -25.13 -2.17
C ILE A 190 15.45 -25.55 -3.07
N ARG A 191 15.52 -26.86 -3.33
CA ARG A 191 16.49 -27.47 -4.23
C ARG A 191 15.89 -27.76 -5.60
N GLY A 192 16.76 -27.86 -6.59
CA GLY A 192 16.42 -28.20 -7.96
C GLY A 192 17.63 -28.73 -8.71
N VAL A 193 17.49 -28.90 -10.02
CA VAL A 193 18.59 -29.29 -10.92
C VAL A 193 18.67 -28.27 -12.05
N CYS A 194 19.82 -27.60 -12.18
CA CYS A 194 20.05 -26.65 -13.25
C CYS A 194 20.27 -27.40 -14.57
N GLN A 195 19.54 -27.00 -15.61
CA GLN A 195 19.61 -27.59 -16.94
C GLN A 195 20.64 -26.89 -17.85
N SER A 196 21.46 -25.98 -17.31
CA SER A 196 22.48 -25.26 -18.08
C SER A 196 23.72 -26.13 -18.26
N GLN A 197 24.27 -26.17 -19.48
CA GLN A 197 25.32 -27.12 -19.91
C GLN A 197 26.64 -27.04 -19.11
N ARG A 198 26.86 -25.97 -18.34
CA ARG A 198 28.08 -25.78 -17.52
C ARG A 198 27.76 -25.36 -16.08
N CYS A 199 26.62 -25.79 -15.54
CA CYS A 199 26.21 -25.41 -14.19
C CYS A 199 25.81 -26.63 -13.35
N ASN A 200 26.51 -26.87 -12.24
CA ASN A 200 26.16 -27.89 -11.25
C ASN A 200 25.28 -27.32 -10.12
N GLY A 201 24.57 -26.22 -10.39
CA GLY A 201 23.75 -25.55 -9.39
C GLY A 201 22.50 -26.34 -9.03
N ASN A 202 22.27 -26.50 -7.73
CA ASN A 202 21.16 -27.28 -7.19
C ASN A 202 20.25 -26.49 -6.23
N ILE A 203 20.46 -25.18 -6.11
CA ILE A 203 19.73 -24.31 -5.19
C ILE A 203 18.92 -23.28 -5.97
N ALA A 204 17.65 -23.13 -5.59
CA ALA A 204 16.74 -22.11 -6.09
C ALA A 204 17.00 -20.75 -5.46
N GLU A 205 17.03 -19.73 -6.29
CA GLU A 205 16.98 -18.33 -5.88
C GLU A 205 15.68 -17.74 -6.42
N PHE A 206 14.80 -17.34 -5.51
CA PHE A 206 13.57 -16.65 -5.85
C PHE A 206 13.78 -15.15 -5.86
N TYR A 207 13.05 -14.48 -6.74
CA TYR A 207 13.06 -13.03 -6.83
C TYR A 207 11.73 -12.53 -7.38
N PHE A 208 11.42 -11.27 -7.10
CA PHE A 208 10.17 -10.66 -7.50
C PHE A 208 10.40 -9.52 -8.48
N LYS A 209 9.41 -9.29 -9.33
CA LYS A 209 9.36 -8.19 -10.29
C LYS A 209 8.05 -7.44 -10.21
N CYS A 210 8.04 -6.20 -10.69
CA CYS A 210 6.79 -5.47 -10.88
C CYS A 210 5.92 -6.15 -11.95
N GLY A 211 4.66 -6.42 -11.62
CA GLY A 211 3.69 -6.99 -12.55
C GLY A 211 3.01 -5.97 -13.46
N ALA A 212 3.07 -4.68 -13.12
CA ALA A 212 2.32 -3.60 -13.76
C ALA A 212 2.93 -3.09 -15.07
N HIS A 213 4.18 -3.43 -15.37
CA HIS A 213 4.86 -3.07 -16.62
C HIS A 213 5.84 -4.17 -17.02
N PRO A 214 6.26 -4.24 -18.31
CA PRO A 214 7.35 -5.10 -18.73
C PRO A 214 8.63 -4.82 -17.92
N THR A 215 9.35 -5.87 -17.55
CA THR A 215 10.57 -5.79 -16.74
C THR A 215 11.64 -6.73 -17.28
N THR A 216 12.89 -6.27 -17.30
CA THR A 216 14.05 -7.10 -17.69
C THR A 216 14.39 -8.12 -16.60
N ASP A 217 15.24 -9.11 -16.87
CA ASP A 217 15.63 -10.13 -15.87
C ASP A 217 16.53 -9.62 -14.75
N SER A 218 17.24 -8.51 -14.97
CA SER A 218 18.03 -7.82 -13.95
C SER A 218 17.18 -6.91 -13.06
N GLU A 219 16.03 -6.44 -13.55
CA GLU A 219 15.11 -5.61 -12.78
C GLU A 219 14.34 -6.44 -11.76
N THR A 220 14.63 -6.20 -10.48
CA THR A 220 13.98 -6.83 -9.35
C THR A 220 13.31 -5.79 -8.47
N SER A 221 12.22 -6.19 -7.82
CA SER A 221 11.49 -5.40 -6.84
C SER A 221 11.45 -6.16 -5.52
N VAL A 222 11.47 -5.44 -4.41
CA VAL A 222 11.39 -6.04 -3.08
C VAL A 222 9.94 -6.48 -2.81
N ALA A 223 9.77 -7.72 -2.37
CA ALA A 223 8.47 -8.25 -1.98
C ALA A 223 8.02 -7.68 -0.64
N LEU A 224 6.73 -7.44 -0.51
CA LEU A 224 6.08 -6.96 0.71
C LEU A 224 5.27 -8.12 1.29
N ASN A 225 5.90 -8.97 2.08
CA ASN A 225 5.31 -10.22 2.59
C ASN A 225 4.17 -9.99 3.60
N LEU A 226 4.06 -8.80 4.20
CA LEU A 226 2.93 -8.43 5.05
C LEU A 226 1.73 -7.91 4.25
N VAL A 227 1.92 -7.58 2.97
CA VAL A 227 0.85 -7.05 2.11
C VAL A 227 0.21 -8.18 1.31
N THR A 228 -1.10 -8.30 1.39
CA THR A 228 -1.86 -9.38 0.76
C THR A 228 -3.18 -8.88 0.16
N THR A 229 -3.72 -9.67 -0.77
CA THR A 229 -5.04 -9.43 -1.35
C THR A 229 -6.10 -9.75 -0.32
N ASN A 230 -7.03 -8.82 -0.09
CA ASN A 230 -8.12 -9.01 0.88
C ASN A 230 -9.26 -9.86 0.29
N SER A 231 -8.97 -11.13 -0.04
CA SER A 231 -9.96 -12.08 -0.55
C SER A 231 -10.99 -12.53 0.50
N ARG A 232 -10.75 -12.19 1.77
CA ARG A 232 -11.60 -12.51 2.92
C ARG A 232 -12.57 -11.38 3.29
N CYS A 233 -12.54 -10.26 2.57
CA CYS A 233 -13.37 -9.08 2.84
C CYS A 233 -13.26 -8.58 4.29
N ILE A 234 -12.07 -8.64 4.88
CA ILE A 234 -11.83 -8.23 6.28
C ILE A 234 -11.75 -6.71 6.35
N THR A 235 -12.40 -6.14 7.36
CA THR A 235 -12.44 -4.70 7.60
C THR A 235 -11.09 -4.18 8.09
N CYS A 236 -10.76 -2.94 7.74
CA CYS A 236 -9.60 -2.25 8.29
C CYS A 236 -9.80 -1.94 9.78
N ILE A 237 -8.79 -2.23 10.60
CA ILE A 237 -8.80 -1.96 12.05
C ILE A 237 -9.04 -0.49 12.42
N THR A 238 -8.65 0.44 11.54
CA THR A 238 -8.80 1.89 11.81
C THR A 238 -10.09 2.44 11.22
N CYS A 239 -10.28 2.31 9.89
CA CYS A 239 -11.37 2.98 9.19
C CYS A 239 -12.60 2.09 9.01
N THR A 240 -12.54 0.81 9.40
CA THR A 240 -13.61 -0.20 9.24
C THR A 240 -14.00 -0.52 7.78
N ASP A 241 -13.44 0.17 6.79
CA ASP A 241 -13.68 -0.12 5.38
C ASP A 241 -13.03 -1.44 4.94
N ILE A 242 -13.67 -2.10 3.97
CA ILE A 242 -13.09 -3.24 3.26
C ILE A 242 -12.29 -2.70 2.07
N ARG A 243 -10.96 -2.86 2.13
CA ARG A 243 -10.02 -2.40 1.10
C ARG A 243 -9.16 -3.55 0.60
N SER A 244 -8.53 -3.39 -0.57
CA SER A 244 -7.57 -4.35 -1.10
C SER A 244 -6.52 -3.64 -1.96
N PRO A 245 -5.21 -3.91 -1.80
CA PRO A 245 -4.63 -4.80 -0.80
C PRO A 245 -4.66 -4.26 0.63
N VAL A 246 -4.33 -5.13 1.58
CA VAL A 246 -4.21 -4.81 3.01
C VAL A 246 -2.86 -5.28 3.55
N LEU A 247 -2.39 -4.64 4.62
CA LEU A 247 -1.25 -5.09 5.40
C LEU A 247 -1.76 -5.88 6.62
N VAL A 248 -1.14 -7.03 6.87
CA VAL A 248 -1.46 -7.90 8.01
C VAL A 248 -0.29 -7.89 8.98
N PHE A 249 -0.52 -7.38 10.19
CA PHE A 249 0.51 -7.37 11.24
C PHE A 249 0.85 -8.79 11.70
N GLN A 250 2.09 -8.99 12.18
CA GLN A 250 2.57 -10.25 12.76
C GLN A 250 2.25 -10.37 14.27
N CYS A 251 1.14 -9.78 14.73
CA CYS A 251 0.65 -9.99 16.10
C CYS A 251 -0.15 -11.29 16.23
N VAL A 252 -0.44 -11.71 17.46
CA VAL A 252 -1.25 -12.92 17.77
C VAL A 252 -2.60 -12.93 17.05
N HIS A 253 -3.24 -11.76 16.93
CA HIS A 253 -4.56 -11.62 16.28
C HIS A 253 -4.49 -11.36 14.77
N ARG A 254 -3.28 -11.16 14.23
CA ARG A 254 -3.03 -10.80 12.83
C ARG A 254 -3.94 -9.68 12.33
N HIS A 255 -3.91 -8.55 13.01
CA HIS A 255 -4.74 -7.40 12.69
C HIS A 255 -4.47 -6.88 11.27
N VAL A 256 -5.54 -6.51 10.59
CA VAL A 256 -5.57 -6.05 9.20
C VAL A 256 -5.71 -4.54 9.16
N ILE A 257 -4.85 -3.87 8.40
CA ILE A 257 -4.92 -2.43 8.16
C ILE A 257 -4.84 -2.15 6.65
N CYS A 258 -5.67 -1.25 6.13
CA CYS A 258 -5.56 -0.82 4.75
C CYS A 258 -4.30 0.03 4.54
N LEU A 259 -3.77 0.09 3.31
CA LEU A 259 -2.52 0.82 3.05
C LEU A 259 -2.66 2.34 3.31
N ASP A 260 -3.85 2.90 3.12
CA ASP A 260 -4.13 4.32 3.35
C ASP A 260 -4.05 4.67 4.85
N CYS A 261 -4.58 3.81 5.73
CA CYS A 261 -4.46 3.95 7.18
C CYS A 261 -3.06 3.60 7.68
N PHE A 262 -2.37 2.65 7.05
CA PHE A 262 -0.98 2.34 7.38
C PHE A 262 -0.05 3.53 7.09
N HIS A 263 -0.23 4.20 5.95
CA HIS A 263 0.48 5.43 5.64
C HIS A 263 0.23 6.50 6.71
N LEU A 264 -1.05 6.71 7.05
CA LEU A 264 -1.47 7.67 8.06
C LEU A 264 -0.83 7.40 9.43
N TYR A 265 -0.87 6.15 9.86
CA TYR A 265 -0.27 5.67 11.09
C TYR A 265 1.23 5.97 11.13
N CYS A 266 1.99 5.56 10.11
CA CYS A 266 3.43 5.78 10.09
C CYS A 266 3.81 7.26 10.10
N VAL A 267 3.15 8.10 9.31
CA VAL A 267 3.48 9.54 9.25
C VAL A 267 3.14 10.24 10.57
N THR A 268 2.03 9.86 11.22
CA THR A 268 1.68 10.36 12.55
C THR A 268 2.76 9.97 13.56
N MET A 269 3.17 8.71 13.58
CA MET A 269 4.24 8.23 14.48
C MET A 269 5.60 8.88 14.20
N LEU A 270 5.92 9.21 12.93
CA LEU A 270 7.12 9.97 12.59
C LEU A 270 7.06 11.40 13.15
N ASN A 271 5.91 12.05 13.02
CA ASN A 271 5.68 13.40 13.54
C ASN A 271 5.65 13.44 15.08
N ASP A 272 5.17 12.36 15.72
CA ASP A 272 5.16 12.19 17.18
C ASP A 272 6.47 11.67 17.76
N ARG A 273 7.40 11.24 16.90
CA ARG A 273 8.64 10.56 17.30
C ARG A 273 8.36 9.36 18.21
N GLN A 274 7.40 8.52 17.81
CA GLN A 274 6.95 7.33 18.54
C GLN A 274 7.39 6.01 17.88
N PHE A 275 8.41 6.03 17.02
CA PHE A 275 9.02 4.79 16.54
C PHE A 275 9.76 4.08 17.68
N ILE A 276 9.60 2.76 17.75
CA ILE A 276 10.22 1.93 18.78
C ILE A 276 11.57 1.46 18.27
N HIS A 277 12.62 1.68 19.07
CA HIS A 277 13.95 1.16 18.81
C HIS A 277 14.06 -0.28 19.30
N ASP A 278 14.37 -1.19 18.39
CA ASP A 278 14.79 -2.55 18.69
C ASP A 278 16.30 -2.69 18.43
N PRO A 279 17.10 -3.26 19.35
CA PRO A 279 18.55 -3.31 19.21
C PRO A 279 19.06 -4.10 17.98
N GLU A 280 18.31 -5.10 17.50
CA GLU A 280 18.72 -5.94 16.39
C GLU A 280 18.15 -5.45 15.05
N LEU A 281 16.94 -4.90 15.07
CA LEU A 281 16.22 -4.45 13.87
C LEU A 281 16.47 -2.96 13.57
N GLY A 282 16.61 -2.11 14.58
CA GLY A 282 16.57 -0.65 14.48
C GLY A 282 15.19 -0.07 14.80
N TYR A 283 14.82 1.06 14.18
CA TYR A 283 13.55 1.72 14.43
C TYR A 283 12.40 1.11 13.62
N SER A 284 11.33 0.69 14.29
CA SER A 284 10.15 0.11 13.66
C SER A 284 8.84 0.50 14.40
N LEU A 285 7.72 0.02 13.89
CA LEU A 285 6.39 0.21 14.48
C LEU A 285 5.71 -1.12 14.74
N PRO A 286 4.99 -1.24 15.87
CA PRO A 286 4.20 -2.42 16.20
C PRO A 286 2.85 -2.40 15.48
N CYS A 287 2.03 -3.40 15.76
CA CYS A 287 0.61 -3.36 15.48
C CYS A 287 -0.02 -2.10 16.07
N VAL A 288 -0.86 -1.45 15.29
CA VAL A 288 -1.55 -0.21 15.66
C VAL A 288 -2.42 -0.34 16.92
N ALA A 289 -2.86 -1.56 17.25
CA ALA A 289 -3.59 -1.87 18.48
C ALA A 289 -2.67 -2.04 19.72
N GLY A 290 -1.36 -1.84 19.59
CA GLY A 290 -0.40 -2.00 20.69
C GLY A 290 -0.16 -3.45 21.12
N CYS A 291 -0.38 -4.43 20.23
CA CYS A 291 -0.13 -5.83 20.55
C CYS A 291 1.37 -6.08 20.85
N PRO A 292 1.70 -6.96 21.81
CA PRO A 292 3.09 -7.35 22.08
C PRO A 292 3.70 -8.08 20.88
N ASP A 293 5.03 -8.04 20.78
CA ASP A 293 5.85 -8.76 19.79
C ASP A 293 5.42 -8.62 18.33
N SER A 294 4.89 -7.44 17.99
CA SER A 294 4.25 -7.18 16.70
C SER A 294 5.00 -6.17 15.82
N LEU A 295 6.26 -5.88 16.16
CA LEU A 295 7.13 -5.00 15.38
C LEU A 295 7.30 -5.55 13.95
N ILE A 296 7.22 -4.65 12.97
CA ILE A 296 7.51 -4.97 11.58
C ILE A 296 9.00 -5.26 11.46
N LYS A 297 9.36 -6.52 11.18
CA LYS A 297 10.75 -6.97 11.07
C LYS A 297 11.37 -6.55 9.74
N GLU A 298 10.59 -6.65 8.66
CA GLU A 298 10.99 -6.27 7.32
C GLU A 298 10.84 -4.76 7.07
N LEU A 299 11.84 -3.96 7.46
CA LEU A 299 11.80 -2.48 7.40
C LEU A 299 11.54 -1.89 6.01
N HIS A 300 11.75 -2.66 4.94
CA HIS A 300 11.43 -2.20 3.59
C HIS A 300 9.92 -1.99 3.35
N HIS A 301 9.03 -2.44 4.24
CA HIS A 301 7.61 -2.07 4.23
C HIS A 301 7.39 -0.55 4.39
N PHE A 302 8.27 0.16 5.09
CA PHE A 302 8.15 1.61 5.21
C PHE A 302 8.39 2.34 3.89
N ARG A 303 8.86 1.67 2.82
CA ARG A 303 8.91 2.26 1.47
C ARG A 303 7.53 2.57 0.91
N ILE A 304 6.47 1.91 1.41
CA ILE A 304 5.07 2.16 1.04
C ILE A 304 4.68 3.64 1.27
N LEU A 305 5.38 4.33 2.19
CA LEU A 305 5.15 5.73 2.50
C LEU A 305 5.52 6.70 1.35
N GLY A 306 6.23 6.21 0.33
CA GLY A 306 6.78 7.05 -0.74
C GLY A 306 8.15 7.62 -0.37
N GLU A 307 8.84 8.21 -1.35
CA GLU A 307 10.24 8.61 -1.18
C GLU A 307 10.44 9.68 -0.10
N GLU A 308 9.59 10.71 -0.07
CA GLU A 308 9.70 11.80 0.90
C GLU A 308 9.63 11.29 2.36
N GLN A 309 8.56 10.56 2.68
CA GLN A 309 8.32 10.06 4.04
C GLN A 309 9.28 8.93 4.41
N TYR A 310 9.67 8.08 3.45
CA TYR A 310 10.69 7.06 3.68
C TYR A 310 12.07 7.69 3.95
N ASN A 311 12.43 8.77 3.28
CA ASN A 311 13.67 9.51 3.54
C ASN A 311 13.69 10.15 4.94
N ARG A 312 12.53 10.60 5.44
CA ARG A 312 12.38 11.04 6.85
C ARG A 312 12.59 9.88 7.81
N TYR A 313 11.95 8.74 7.56
CA TYR A 313 12.17 7.52 8.34
C TYR A 313 13.64 7.08 8.36
N GLN A 314 14.35 7.12 7.23
CA GLN A 314 15.77 6.76 7.18
C GLN A 314 16.67 7.67 8.01
N ARG A 315 16.30 8.95 8.18
CA ARG A 315 17.03 9.92 9.01
C ARG A 315 16.69 9.83 10.49
N TYR A 316 15.58 9.16 10.83
CA TYR A 316 15.05 9.09 12.20
C TYR A 316 16.09 8.67 13.24
N GLY A 317 16.89 7.64 12.97
CA GLY A 317 17.91 7.17 13.92
C GLY A 317 19.04 8.18 14.16
N ALA A 318 19.44 8.94 13.14
CA ALA A 318 20.41 10.01 13.29
C ALA A 318 19.83 11.19 14.08
N GLU A 319 18.57 11.54 13.81
CA GLU A 319 17.85 12.58 14.56
C GLU A 319 17.70 12.21 16.05
N GLU A 320 17.36 10.96 16.37
CA GLU A 320 17.27 10.48 17.76
C GLU A 320 18.62 10.53 18.48
N CYS A 321 19.71 10.17 17.79
CA CYS A 321 21.06 10.29 18.35
C CYS A 321 21.40 11.75 18.72
N VAL A 322 21.08 12.70 17.84
CA VAL A 322 21.28 14.14 18.11
C VAL A 322 20.49 14.58 19.32
N LEU A 323 19.22 14.18 19.45
CA LEU A 323 18.38 14.51 20.60
C LEU A 323 18.92 13.90 21.90
N GLN A 324 19.41 12.66 21.87
CA GLN A 324 20.03 12.01 23.03
C GLN A 324 21.30 12.73 23.51
N MET A 325 22.02 13.38 22.59
CA MET A 325 23.19 14.22 22.91
C MET A 325 22.81 15.62 23.42
N GLY A 326 21.51 15.93 23.59
CA GLY A 326 21.03 17.25 24.00
C GLY A 326 20.92 18.26 22.85
N GLY A 327 20.99 17.79 21.60
CA GLY A 327 20.80 18.60 20.41
C GLY A 327 19.34 18.96 20.12
N VAL A 328 19.15 19.66 19.01
CA VAL A 328 17.87 20.19 18.55
C VAL A 328 17.70 19.93 17.06
N LEU A 329 16.48 19.68 16.62
CA LEU A 329 16.15 19.51 15.21
C LEU A 329 15.61 20.82 14.62
N CYS A 330 15.97 21.08 13.36
CA CYS A 330 15.40 22.18 12.59
C CYS A 330 13.86 22.04 12.49
N PRO A 331 13.08 23.06 12.90
CA PRO A 331 11.61 23.00 12.89
C PRO A 331 11.01 23.13 11.48
N THR A 332 11.78 23.64 10.50
CA THR A 332 11.32 23.86 9.13
C THR A 332 10.81 22.54 8.51
N PRO A 333 9.54 22.51 8.03
CA PRO A 333 8.98 21.34 7.36
C PRO A 333 9.88 20.84 6.23
N GLY A 334 10.16 19.53 6.21
CA GLY A 334 11.01 18.89 5.20
C GLY A 334 12.53 18.96 5.45
N CYS A 335 13.03 19.89 6.29
CA CYS A 335 14.46 19.97 6.62
C CYS A 335 14.85 18.92 7.67
N GLY A 336 14.45 19.13 8.93
CA GLY A 336 14.72 18.19 10.03
C GLY A 336 16.22 17.99 10.36
N ALA A 337 17.12 18.88 9.92
CA ALA A 337 18.54 18.77 10.21
C ALA A 337 18.81 18.74 11.73
N GLY A 338 19.67 17.82 12.16
CA GLY A 338 20.10 17.71 13.56
C GLY A 338 21.25 18.66 13.87
N LEU A 339 21.08 19.46 14.91
CA LEU A 339 21.98 20.54 15.32
C LEU A 339 22.43 20.31 16.76
N LEU A 340 23.72 20.49 17.03
CA LEU A 340 24.33 20.39 18.36
C LEU A 340 24.87 21.77 18.78
N PRO A 341 24.00 22.69 19.23
CA PRO A 341 24.45 23.99 19.70
C PRO A 341 25.15 23.88 21.05
N GLU A 342 25.96 24.89 21.39
CA GLU A 342 26.49 25.02 22.74
C GLU A 342 25.34 25.20 23.76
N PRO A 343 25.46 24.64 24.98
CA PRO A 343 24.44 24.78 26.00
C PRO A 343 24.13 26.26 26.31
N GLY A 344 22.84 26.62 26.32
CA GLY A 344 22.39 27.98 26.63
C GLY A 344 22.32 28.93 25.43
N VAL A 345 22.70 28.49 24.22
CA VAL A 345 22.51 29.29 23.01
C VAL A 345 21.05 29.29 22.59
N ARG A 346 20.41 30.46 22.66
CA ARG A 346 19.00 30.65 22.27
C ARG A 346 18.81 30.84 20.76
N LYS A 347 19.78 31.46 20.09
CA LYS A 347 19.77 31.71 18.64
C LYS A 347 20.39 30.54 17.89
N ILE A 348 19.57 29.75 17.20
CA ILE A 348 20.04 28.61 16.41
C ILE A 348 19.98 28.95 14.93
N VAL A 349 21.06 28.70 14.21
CA VAL A 349 21.13 28.84 12.75
C VAL A 349 21.22 27.44 12.14
N CYS A 350 20.26 27.10 11.28
CA CYS A 350 20.31 25.86 10.50
C CYS A 350 21.24 26.07 9.29
N GLU A 351 22.55 26.06 9.52
CA GLU A 351 23.52 26.44 8.49
C GLU A 351 23.45 25.52 7.25
N PRO A 352 23.44 26.08 6.03
CA PRO A 352 23.46 25.29 4.79
C PRO A 352 24.82 24.64 4.49
N GLY A 353 25.77 24.67 5.44
CA GLY A 353 27.07 24.00 5.32
C GLY A 353 26.90 22.51 5.00
N ASN A 354 27.62 22.02 3.99
CA ASN A 354 27.51 20.66 3.43
C ASN A 354 26.14 20.30 2.81
N GLY A 355 25.27 21.27 2.53
CA GLY A 355 24.01 21.07 1.77
C GLY A 355 22.87 20.41 2.56
N ILE A 356 22.91 20.42 3.90
CA ILE A 356 21.94 19.74 4.76
C ILE A 356 20.99 20.73 5.47
N GLY A 357 21.47 21.92 5.84
CA GLY A 357 20.63 22.94 6.50
C GLY A 357 19.84 23.82 5.52
N CYS A 358 18.76 24.43 6.02
CA CYS A 358 17.85 25.28 5.24
C CYS A 358 18.11 26.79 5.37
N GLY A 359 19.07 27.21 6.20
CA GLY A 359 19.38 28.61 6.49
C GLY A 359 18.42 29.29 7.49
N PHE A 360 17.41 28.58 7.99
CA PHE A 360 16.44 29.14 8.93
C PHE A 360 17.08 29.45 10.29
N VAL A 361 16.76 30.62 10.85
CA VAL A 361 17.24 31.07 12.15
C VAL A 361 16.08 31.07 13.13
N PHE A 362 16.20 30.30 14.21
CA PHE A 362 15.09 30.04 15.11
C PHE A 362 15.50 30.07 16.58
N CYS A 363 14.51 30.28 17.45
CA CYS A 363 14.69 30.22 18.89
C CYS A 363 14.75 28.77 19.38
N CYS A 364 15.77 28.41 20.17
CA CYS A 364 15.92 27.04 20.70
C CYS A 364 14.76 26.58 21.60
N GLU A 365 14.07 27.53 22.24
CA GLU A 365 13.01 27.23 23.23
C GLU A 365 11.64 27.03 22.56
N CYS A 366 11.14 28.03 21.84
CA CYS A 366 9.83 27.97 21.19
C CYS A 366 9.86 27.31 19.80
N LYS A 367 11.04 27.21 19.18
CA LYS A 367 11.26 26.72 17.81
C LYS A 367 10.56 27.53 16.71
N GLU A 368 10.17 28.77 17.02
CA GLU A 368 9.70 29.76 16.04
C GLU A 368 10.86 30.60 15.50
N GLU A 369 10.59 31.49 14.54
CA GLU A 369 11.57 32.45 14.03
C GLU A 369 12.26 33.20 15.18
N TYR A 370 13.58 33.39 15.05
CA TYR A 370 14.37 33.99 16.13
C TYR A 370 13.85 35.38 16.51
N HIS A 371 13.70 35.59 17.81
CA HIS A 371 13.25 36.84 18.37
C HIS A 371 14.00 37.16 19.67
N GLU A 372 14.12 38.46 19.95
CA GLU A 372 14.61 38.99 21.22
C GLU A 372 13.46 39.06 22.24
N GLY A 373 13.76 38.92 23.53
CA GLY A 373 12.75 38.96 24.61
C GLY A 373 12.07 37.61 24.90
N GLU A 374 11.03 37.62 25.74
CA GLU A 374 10.34 36.40 26.20
C GLU A 374 9.67 35.64 25.04
N CYS A 375 9.71 34.30 25.09
CA CYS A 375 8.91 33.50 24.18
C CYS A 375 7.43 33.75 24.42
N SER A 376 6.67 33.91 23.34
CA SER A 376 5.21 33.93 23.40
C SER A 376 4.72 32.75 24.25
N SER A 377 3.85 33.03 25.23
CA SER A 377 3.31 32.10 26.24
C SER A 377 2.49 30.93 25.68
N LEU A 378 2.52 30.72 24.36
CA LEU A 378 2.07 29.53 23.65
C LEU A 378 3.00 28.32 23.86
N LEU A 379 3.82 28.34 24.91
CA LEU A 379 4.84 27.37 25.31
C LEU A 379 4.70 26.00 24.64
N SER A 380 5.58 25.82 23.65
CA SER A 380 6.25 24.59 23.24
C SER A 380 5.78 23.37 24.02
N THR A 381 4.83 22.62 23.46
CA THR A 381 4.42 21.30 23.94
C THR A 381 5.53 20.26 23.67
N GLN A 382 6.75 20.52 24.14
CA GLN A 382 7.71 19.45 24.41
C GLN A 382 7.18 18.50 25.50
N GLY A 383 6.20 18.94 26.30
CA GLY A 383 5.64 18.19 27.43
C GLY A 383 4.15 17.81 27.35
N ALA A 384 3.37 18.24 26.34
CA ALA A 384 2.09 17.58 26.09
C ALA A 384 2.41 16.24 25.43
N MET A 385 2.79 15.29 26.28
CA MET A 385 2.77 13.89 25.97
C MET A 385 1.43 13.62 25.28
N ALA A 386 1.46 13.44 23.96
CA ALA A 386 0.49 12.62 23.25
C ALA A 386 0.68 11.17 23.75
N ARG A 387 0.42 10.96 25.05
CA ARG A 387 0.31 9.65 25.71
C ARG A 387 -1.01 8.99 25.34
N LYS A 388 -1.92 9.72 24.67
CA LYS A 388 -2.94 9.07 23.85
C LYS A 388 -2.24 8.56 22.60
N GLY A 389 -1.62 7.39 22.73
CA GLY A 389 -1.22 6.57 21.60
C GLY A 389 -2.41 6.40 20.65
N TYR A 390 -2.11 6.03 19.42
CA TYR A 390 -3.12 5.79 18.40
C TYR A 390 -4.27 4.92 18.95
N VAL A 391 -5.47 5.50 19.13
CA VAL A 391 -6.58 4.82 19.80
C VAL A 391 -7.36 4.04 18.77
N VAL A 392 -7.33 2.71 18.91
CA VAL A 392 -8.13 1.79 18.11
C VAL A 392 -9.41 1.44 18.85
N ASP A 393 -10.52 1.38 18.11
CA ASP A 393 -11.79 0.88 18.64
C ASP A 393 -11.74 -0.63 18.88
N GLU A 394 -12.17 -1.09 20.06
CA GLU A 394 -12.05 -2.50 20.45
C GLU A 394 -12.87 -3.43 19.55
N HIS A 395 -14.06 -2.99 19.11
CA HIS A 395 -14.91 -3.75 18.21
C HIS A 395 -14.31 -3.82 16.80
N ALA A 396 -13.77 -2.72 16.29
CA ALA A 396 -13.03 -2.71 15.03
C ALA A 396 -11.82 -3.66 15.07
N ALA A 397 -11.08 -3.70 16.20
CA ALA A 397 -9.96 -4.63 16.37
C ALA A 397 -10.40 -6.09 16.35
N MET A 398 -11.55 -6.44 16.94
CA MET A 398 -12.10 -7.80 16.87
C MET A 398 -12.48 -8.20 15.44
N GLN A 399 -13.08 -7.30 14.65
CA GLN A 399 -13.47 -7.60 13.27
C GLN A 399 -12.29 -7.65 12.30
N ALA A 400 -11.23 -6.89 12.57
CA ALA A 400 -10.06 -6.77 11.69
C ALA A 400 -9.04 -7.90 11.84
N ARG A 401 -9.44 -9.10 12.30
CA ARG A 401 -8.52 -10.24 12.52
C ARG A 401 -8.42 -11.13 11.30
N TRP A 402 -7.21 -11.36 10.79
CA TRP A 402 -7.01 -12.15 9.57
C TRP A 402 -7.50 -13.60 9.69
N GLU A 403 -7.38 -14.22 10.87
CA GLU A 403 -7.59 -15.65 11.08
C GLU A 403 -9.01 -16.04 11.51
N GLU A 404 -9.85 -15.10 11.95
CA GLU A 404 -11.13 -15.41 12.58
C GLU A 404 -12.30 -15.65 11.61
N ALA A 405 -12.03 -15.74 10.30
CA ALA A 405 -12.99 -16.28 9.31
C ALA A 405 -13.11 -17.83 9.40
N SER A 406 -13.16 -18.36 10.62
CA SER A 406 -12.93 -19.76 10.99
C SER A 406 -14.10 -20.73 10.69
N ARG A 407 -15.11 -20.41 9.87
CA ARG A 407 -16.21 -21.37 9.68
C ARG A 407 -16.89 -21.45 8.31
N GLU A 408 -16.81 -20.42 7.49
CA GLU A 408 -17.48 -20.44 6.18
C GLU A 408 -16.55 -20.79 5.03
N THR A 409 -15.25 -20.50 5.15
CA THR A 409 -14.27 -20.91 4.16
C THR A 409 -13.74 -22.30 4.48
N ILE A 410 -14.60 -23.31 4.48
CA ILE A 410 -14.15 -24.67 4.14
C ILE A 410 -13.63 -24.54 2.70
N LYS A 411 -12.35 -24.18 2.54
CA LYS A 411 -11.64 -24.35 1.27
C LYS A 411 -11.94 -25.78 0.89
N LYS A 412 -12.67 -26.01 -0.22
CA LYS A 412 -12.92 -27.35 -0.74
C LYS A 412 -11.54 -28.01 -0.80
N THR A 413 -11.20 -28.89 0.14
CA THR A 413 -9.86 -29.50 0.21
C THR A 413 -9.58 -30.31 -1.05
N THR A 414 -10.65 -30.66 -1.76
CA THR A 414 -10.66 -31.44 -2.97
C THR A 414 -11.31 -30.67 -4.12
N LYS A 415 -10.68 -30.68 -5.30
CA LYS A 415 -11.26 -30.20 -6.56
C LYS A 415 -11.08 -31.26 -7.66
N PRO A 416 -12.03 -31.42 -8.60
CA PRO A 416 -11.86 -32.34 -9.70
C PRO A 416 -10.76 -31.87 -10.66
N CYS A 417 -9.97 -32.80 -11.17
CA CYS A 417 -9.00 -32.52 -12.22
C CYS A 417 -9.74 -32.01 -13.48
N PRO A 418 -9.36 -30.85 -14.06
CA PRO A 418 -10.04 -30.29 -15.24
C PRO A 418 -10.05 -31.20 -16.47
N SER A 419 -9.09 -32.13 -16.57
CA SER A 419 -8.96 -33.05 -17.71
C SER A 419 -9.70 -34.38 -17.51
N CYS A 420 -9.64 -34.97 -16.31
CA CYS A 420 -10.18 -36.32 -16.07
C CYS A 420 -11.21 -36.44 -14.95
N ASN A 421 -11.59 -35.31 -14.34
CA ASN A 421 -12.59 -35.17 -13.27
C ASN A 421 -12.35 -35.96 -11.97
N ILE A 422 -11.20 -36.63 -11.83
CA ILE A 422 -10.85 -37.29 -10.58
C ILE A 422 -10.61 -36.24 -9.48
N PRO A 423 -11.14 -36.45 -8.26
CA PRO A 423 -10.87 -35.57 -7.12
C PRO A 423 -9.37 -35.53 -6.80
N VAL A 424 -8.81 -34.33 -6.74
CA VAL A 424 -7.43 -34.07 -6.31
C VAL A 424 -7.48 -33.20 -5.06
N GLU A 425 -6.78 -33.65 -4.01
CA GLU A 425 -6.64 -32.92 -2.75
C GLU A 425 -5.48 -31.92 -2.81
N LYS A 426 -5.68 -30.74 -2.23
CA LYS A 426 -4.63 -29.72 -2.10
C LYS A 426 -3.85 -29.90 -0.80
N ASN A 427 -2.61 -30.35 -0.93
CA ASN A 427 -1.67 -30.47 0.19
C ASN A 427 -0.80 -29.22 0.30
N GLY A 428 -1.12 -28.35 1.27
CA GLY A 428 -0.36 -27.12 1.57
C GLY A 428 -0.74 -25.90 0.73
N GLY A 429 0.14 -24.90 0.70
CA GLY A 429 -0.12 -23.60 0.08
C GLY A 429 0.20 -23.51 -1.41
N CYS A 430 0.74 -24.54 -2.07
CA CYS A 430 1.10 -24.47 -3.50
C CYS A 430 -0.15 -24.51 -4.42
N MET A 431 -0.19 -23.70 -5.47
CA MET A 431 -1.26 -23.70 -6.49
C MET A 431 -0.98 -24.62 -7.68
N HIS A 432 0.24 -25.14 -7.83
CA HIS A 432 0.63 -26.02 -8.93
C HIS A 432 0.22 -27.46 -8.62
N MET A 433 -0.90 -27.90 -9.21
CA MET A 433 -1.47 -29.22 -8.99
C MET A 433 -1.07 -30.17 -10.11
N LYS A 434 -0.85 -31.43 -9.77
CA LYS A 434 -0.58 -32.50 -10.74
C LYS A 434 -1.56 -33.65 -10.52
N CYS A 435 -2.24 -34.07 -11.59
CA CYS A 435 -3.16 -35.19 -11.50
C CYS A 435 -2.40 -36.48 -11.12
N PRO A 436 -2.81 -37.19 -10.05
CA PRO A 436 -2.14 -38.42 -9.62
C PRO A 436 -2.38 -39.58 -10.58
N ARG A 437 -3.41 -39.51 -11.45
CA ARG A 437 -3.73 -40.58 -12.40
C ARG A 437 -2.59 -40.70 -13.43
N PRO A 438 -1.91 -41.86 -13.54
CA PRO A 438 -0.76 -42.04 -14.43
C PRO A 438 -1.05 -41.78 -15.91
N GLN A 439 -2.31 -41.97 -16.33
CA GLN A 439 -2.75 -41.77 -17.71
C GLN A 439 -3.15 -40.32 -18.03
N CYS A 440 -3.37 -39.47 -17.01
CA CYS A 440 -3.71 -38.07 -17.20
C CYS A 440 -2.49 -37.18 -16.98
N ARG A 441 -1.88 -37.24 -15.78
CA ARG A 441 -0.71 -36.41 -15.37
C ARG A 441 -0.85 -34.90 -15.64
N PHE A 442 -2.07 -34.41 -15.89
CA PHE A 442 -2.34 -33.02 -16.24
C PHE A 442 -1.91 -32.09 -15.10
N GLU A 443 -1.19 -31.04 -15.44
CA GLU A 443 -0.69 -30.02 -14.52
C GLU A 443 -1.53 -28.77 -14.65
N TRP A 444 -2.10 -28.30 -13.53
CA TRP A 444 -3.12 -27.26 -13.55
C TRP A 444 -3.04 -26.34 -12.33
N CYS A 445 -3.59 -25.13 -12.46
CA CYS A 445 -3.65 -24.16 -11.37
C CYS A 445 -4.90 -24.37 -10.51
N TRP A 446 -4.71 -24.55 -9.20
CA TRP A 446 -5.81 -24.74 -8.25
C TRP A 446 -6.86 -23.62 -8.28
N ASN A 447 -6.43 -22.37 -8.44
CA ASN A 447 -7.32 -21.20 -8.45
C ASN A 447 -8.01 -21.03 -9.80
N CYS A 448 -7.26 -21.10 -10.91
CA CYS A 448 -7.80 -20.83 -12.24
C CYS A 448 -8.56 -22.02 -12.86
N GLY A 449 -8.25 -23.26 -12.47
CA GLY A 449 -8.78 -24.45 -13.15
C GLY A 449 -8.22 -24.68 -14.56
N LEU A 450 -7.21 -23.89 -14.96
CA LEU A 450 -6.55 -23.94 -16.27
C LEU A 450 -5.22 -24.69 -16.20
N GLU A 451 -4.68 -25.06 -17.37
CA GLU A 451 -3.33 -25.64 -17.49
C GLU A 451 -2.28 -24.74 -16.83
N TRP A 452 -1.33 -25.36 -16.12
CA TRP A 452 -0.29 -24.65 -15.40
C TRP A 452 0.59 -23.84 -16.35
N ASN A 453 0.71 -22.54 -16.08
CA ASN A 453 1.39 -21.60 -16.96
C ASN A 453 2.20 -20.56 -16.18
N ARG A 454 3.05 -19.82 -16.89
CA ARG A 454 3.95 -18.81 -16.32
C ARG A 454 3.21 -17.64 -15.67
N THR A 455 1.98 -17.36 -16.06
CA THR A 455 1.14 -16.32 -15.45
C THR A 455 0.70 -16.76 -14.07
N CYS A 456 0.13 -17.96 -13.92
CA CYS A 456 -0.24 -18.52 -12.62
C CYS A 456 0.97 -18.66 -11.68
N MET A 457 2.10 -19.14 -12.21
CA MET A 457 3.37 -19.23 -11.49
C MET A 457 3.86 -17.86 -10.99
N GLY A 458 3.64 -16.81 -11.76
CA GLY A 458 4.05 -15.46 -11.41
C GLY A 458 3.15 -14.80 -10.39
N ASP A 459 1.85 -14.87 -10.63
CA ASP A 459 0.87 -14.04 -9.94
C ASP A 459 0.42 -14.70 -8.63
N HIS A 460 0.38 -16.03 -8.56
CA HIS A 460 -0.13 -16.77 -7.40
C HIS A 460 0.42 -18.21 -7.30
N TRP A 461 1.75 -18.38 -7.24
CA TRP A 461 2.35 -19.72 -7.08
C TRP A 461 1.91 -20.39 -5.77
N PHE A 462 1.77 -19.61 -4.71
CA PHE A 462 1.23 -20.05 -3.43
C PHE A 462 0.22 -19.05 -2.89
N ASP A 463 -0.53 -19.48 -1.88
CA ASP A 463 -1.57 -18.71 -1.18
C ASP A 463 -1.28 -18.65 0.32
#